data_AF-A0AAE0TQ69-F1
#
_entry.id   AF-A0AAE0TQ69-F1
#
_cell.length_a   1.000
_cell.length_b   1.000
_cell.length_c   1.000
_cell.angle_alpha   90.00
_cell.angle_beta   90.00
_cell.angle_gamma   90.00
#
_symmetry.space_group_name_H-M   'P 1'
#
loop_
_entity.id
_entity.type
_entity.pdbx_description
1 polymer ?
#
loop_
_entity_poly.entity_id
_entity_poly.type
_entity_poly.pdbx_seq_one_letter_code
_entity_poly.pdbx_strand_id
1 'polypeptide(L)'
;MDQTGLALLSPAGGSTLYSYYVDIDGAVLENQWENELWLTSGHNISNTHVVTNDVASNSPLTAISYTMNSTTVRQLFFFDGIGLVTTVNTTSGSNWSEPYHVLPNATSLPNTLALAAIADTQDIGLNGIRLYYGKRGTHFDVFAADLSGSTSGVIQELGVDFLEQTGLPFWHTMTLFPQSDPSTGVACVLVNTTNHVYMRNLSTSVLQQWQRDYTNPDMASWQSRATTPPNEGIVKGADIAATTDSVSTDYIFYQNINNQTVRALYYGENITDFVSDLDLLNVASLGYKLSATWSLGSSLGAVALTQNSTNPTELLYALITRNGQAEGGTSYTGP
;
A
#
# COMPACT_ATOMS: atom_id res chain seq x y z
N MET A 1 -17.48 5.91 -11.25
CA MET A 1 -16.33 6.04 -10.34
C MET A 1 -15.11 5.64 -11.14
N ASP A 2 -14.08 6.48 -11.22
CA ASP A 2 -12.90 6.22 -12.03
C ASP A 2 -11.65 6.61 -11.24
N GLN A 3 -10.61 5.77 -11.27
CA GLN A 3 -9.37 5.92 -10.50
C GLN A 3 -9.58 6.01 -8.98
N THR A 4 -10.49 5.20 -8.44
CA THR A 4 -10.80 5.17 -7.01
C THR A 4 -9.60 4.72 -6.17
N GLY A 5 -9.54 5.16 -4.91
CA GLY A 5 -8.63 4.60 -3.92
C GLY A 5 -8.95 3.13 -3.67
N LEU A 6 -7.92 2.26 -3.58
CA LEU A 6 -8.09 0.83 -3.37
C LEU A 6 -7.17 0.36 -2.24
N ALA A 7 -7.67 -0.51 -1.37
CA ALA A 7 -6.83 -1.26 -0.42
C ALA A 7 -7.29 -2.71 -0.31
N LEU A 8 -6.33 -3.64 -0.22
CA LEU A 8 -6.55 -5.04 0.15
C LEU A 8 -5.96 -5.33 1.51
N LEU A 9 -6.63 -6.20 2.27
CA LEU A 9 -6.15 -6.65 3.56
C LEU A 9 -6.53 -8.12 3.80
N SER A 10 -5.54 -8.95 4.10
CA SER A 10 -5.74 -10.29 4.65
C SER A 10 -5.12 -10.35 6.06
N PRO A 11 -5.92 -10.23 7.14
CA PRO A 11 -5.39 -10.28 8.50
C PRO A 11 -4.62 -11.57 8.79
N ALA A 12 -3.52 -11.46 9.53
CA ALA A 12 -2.71 -12.61 9.92
C ALA A 12 -3.55 -13.63 10.70
N GLY A 13 -3.46 -14.91 10.32
CA GLY A 13 -4.20 -16.01 10.97
C GLY A 13 -5.68 -16.11 10.58
N GLY A 14 -6.19 -15.25 9.69
CA GLY A 14 -7.54 -15.33 9.14
C GLY A 14 -7.56 -15.86 7.70
N SER A 15 -8.72 -16.35 7.26
CA SER A 15 -9.03 -16.72 5.87
C SER A 15 -9.88 -15.66 5.15
N THR A 16 -10.10 -14.52 5.80
CA THR A 16 -10.96 -13.46 5.30
C THR A 16 -10.13 -12.40 4.55
N LEU A 17 -10.53 -12.13 3.32
CA LEU A 17 -9.99 -11.02 2.53
C LEU A 17 -10.94 -9.84 2.65
N TYR A 18 -10.39 -8.66 2.89
CA TYR A 18 -11.12 -7.39 2.86
C TYR A 18 -10.61 -6.56 1.69
N SER A 19 -11.53 -5.93 0.97
CA SER A 19 -11.19 -4.90 -0.01
C SER A 19 -11.93 -3.61 0.30
N TYR A 20 -11.21 -2.50 0.22
CA TYR A 20 -11.72 -1.17 0.46
C TYR A 20 -11.64 -0.35 -0.82
N TYR A 21 -12.70 0.40 -1.12
CA TYR A 21 -12.75 1.30 -2.27
C TYR A 21 -13.64 2.51 -2.00
N VAL A 22 -13.38 3.63 -2.68
CA VAL A 22 -14.25 4.82 -2.60
C VAL A 22 -15.38 4.68 -3.61
N ASP A 23 -16.64 4.79 -3.19
CA ASP A 23 -17.80 4.68 -4.04
C ASP A 23 -18.05 5.95 -4.90
N ILE A 24 -19.13 5.98 -5.68
CA ILE A 24 -19.48 7.13 -6.52
C ILE A 24 -19.91 8.36 -5.70
N ASP A 25 -20.41 8.13 -4.49
CA ASP A 25 -20.88 9.17 -3.57
C ASP A 25 -19.74 9.69 -2.66
N GLY A 26 -18.55 9.09 -2.76
CA GLY A 26 -17.37 9.46 -1.98
C GLY A 26 -17.26 8.71 -0.65
N ALA A 27 -18.10 7.71 -0.40
CA ALA A 27 -18.00 6.87 0.77
C ALA A 27 -16.91 5.80 0.58
N VAL A 28 -16.13 5.51 1.62
CA VAL A 28 -15.30 4.31 1.61
C VAL A 28 -16.18 3.11 1.98
N LEU A 29 -16.23 2.14 1.07
CA LEU A 29 -16.90 0.85 1.28
C LEU A 29 -15.88 -0.24 1.58
N GLU A 30 -16.21 -1.11 2.52
CA GLU A 30 -15.52 -2.37 2.79
C GLU A 30 -16.35 -3.52 2.22
N ASN A 31 -15.74 -4.37 1.40
CA ASN A 31 -16.27 -5.68 1.04
C ASN A 31 -15.50 -6.77 1.80
N GLN A 32 -16.25 -7.68 2.43
CA GLN A 32 -15.71 -8.84 3.13
C GLN A 32 -15.89 -10.12 2.29
N TRP A 33 -14.81 -10.89 2.15
CA TRP A 33 -14.79 -12.19 1.49
C TRP A 33 -14.31 -13.26 2.47
N GLU A 34 -15.22 -14.07 2.99
CA GLU A 34 -14.88 -15.14 3.92
C GLU A 34 -14.43 -16.41 3.20
N ASN A 35 -13.62 -17.24 3.87
CA ASN A 35 -13.27 -18.60 3.42
C ASN A 35 -12.75 -18.69 1.99
N GLU A 36 -11.91 -17.74 1.57
CA GLU A 36 -11.34 -17.71 0.21
C GLU A 36 -12.37 -17.68 -0.93
N LEU A 37 -13.64 -17.32 -0.66
CA LEU A 37 -14.71 -17.28 -1.66
C LEU A 37 -14.44 -16.28 -2.80
N TRP A 38 -13.47 -15.39 -2.65
CA TRP A 38 -13.03 -14.49 -3.71
C TRP A 38 -12.35 -15.24 -4.89
N LEU A 39 -11.96 -16.50 -4.73
CA LEU A 39 -11.33 -17.33 -5.77
C LEU A 39 -12.31 -18.16 -6.60
N THR A 40 -13.55 -18.32 -6.13
CA THR A 40 -14.53 -19.17 -6.80
C THR A 40 -15.46 -18.33 -7.66
N SER A 41 -15.64 -18.73 -8.92
CA SER A 41 -16.55 -18.06 -9.84
C SER A 41 -17.99 -18.13 -9.31
N GLY A 42 -18.59 -17.00 -8.96
CA GLY A 42 -20.03 -16.89 -8.69
C GLY A 42 -20.48 -16.67 -7.24
N HIS A 43 -19.63 -16.16 -6.35
CA HIS A 43 -20.04 -15.85 -4.97
C HIS A 43 -20.16 -14.35 -4.66
N ASN A 44 -21.18 -14.06 -3.86
CA ASN A 44 -21.55 -12.74 -3.35
C ASN A 44 -20.62 -12.36 -2.20
N ILE A 45 -20.26 -11.07 -2.15
CA ILE A 45 -19.67 -10.44 -0.97
C ILE A 45 -20.47 -10.83 0.28
N SER A 46 -19.76 -11.26 1.33
CA SER A 46 -20.41 -11.68 2.58
C SER A 46 -21.12 -10.48 3.22
N ASN A 47 -20.46 -9.32 3.26
CA ASN A 47 -21.00 -8.06 3.77
C ASN A 47 -20.35 -6.87 3.07
N THR A 48 -21.12 -5.79 2.90
CA THR A 48 -20.62 -4.47 2.52
C THR A 48 -20.90 -3.48 3.65
N HIS A 49 -19.88 -2.74 4.08
CA HIS A 49 -19.99 -1.74 5.15
C HIS A 49 -19.51 -0.38 4.68
N VAL A 50 -20.19 0.69 5.11
CA VAL A 50 -19.66 2.05 5.00
C VAL A 50 -18.64 2.24 6.13
N VAL A 51 -17.40 2.55 5.75
CA VAL A 51 -16.28 2.77 6.66
C VAL A 51 -16.21 4.24 7.08
N THR A 52 -16.30 5.16 6.12
CA THR A 52 -16.28 6.62 6.35
C THR A 52 -16.75 7.36 5.11
N ASN A 53 -17.14 8.64 5.25
CA ASN A 53 -17.44 9.56 4.15
C ASN A 53 -16.46 10.75 4.08
N ASP A 54 -15.44 10.79 4.94
CA ASP A 54 -14.52 11.95 5.08
C ASP A 54 -13.29 11.87 4.17
N VAL A 55 -13.30 10.97 3.18
CA VAL A 55 -12.18 10.76 2.26
C VAL A 55 -12.18 11.78 1.12
N ALA A 56 -10.99 12.25 0.74
CA ALA A 56 -10.84 13.09 -0.44
C ALA A 56 -11.16 12.32 -1.72
N SER A 57 -11.72 13.00 -2.71
CA SER A 57 -11.81 12.45 -4.07
C SER A 57 -10.42 12.04 -4.57
N ASN A 58 -10.30 10.80 -5.08
CA ASN A 58 -9.06 10.19 -5.56
C ASN A 58 -7.97 9.95 -4.51
N SER A 59 -8.29 10.03 -3.22
CA SER A 59 -7.35 9.62 -2.17
C SER A 59 -6.93 8.17 -2.40
N PRO A 60 -5.63 7.82 -2.40
CA PRO A 60 -5.22 6.44 -2.19
C PRO A 60 -5.75 5.95 -0.83
N LEU A 61 -5.95 4.65 -0.73
CA LEU A 61 -6.31 3.96 0.51
C LEU A 61 -5.18 2.99 0.84
N THR A 62 -4.89 2.78 2.11
CA THR A 62 -4.07 1.65 2.57
C THR A 62 -4.65 1.10 3.85
N ALA A 63 -4.67 -0.23 3.98
CA ALA A 63 -5.22 -0.91 5.13
C ALA A 63 -4.14 -1.77 5.79
N ILE A 64 -4.19 -1.87 7.11
CA ILE A 64 -3.33 -2.74 7.91
C ILE A 64 -4.17 -3.51 8.91
N SER A 65 -3.61 -4.59 9.43
CA SER A 65 -4.14 -5.32 10.57
C SER A 65 -3.02 -5.63 11.54
N TYR A 66 -3.30 -5.55 12.82
CA TYR A 66 -2.37 -5.95 13.89
C TYR A 66 -3.16 -6.48 15.09
N THR A 67 -2.52 -7.29 15.92
CA THR A 67 -3.17 -7.90 17.10
C THR A 67 -2.56 -7.36 18.38
N MET A 68 -3.33 -6.58 19.13
CA MET A 68 -2.89 -6.02 20.41
C MET A 68 -3.79 -6.56 21.53
N ASN A 69 -3.20 -7.10 22.60
CA ASN A 69 -3.94 -7.67 23.74
C ASN A 69 -5.02 -8.68 23.29
N SER A 70 -4.65 -9.60 22.41
CA SER A 70 -5.56 -10.61 21.81
C SER A 70 -6.72 -10.05 20.98
N THR A 71 -6.72 -8.75 20.68
CA THR A 71 -7.73 -8.10 19.84
C THR A 71 -7.11 -7.73 18.50
N THR A 72 -7.67 -8.24 17.41
CA THR A 72 -7.31 -7.82 16.06
C THR A 72 -7.93 -6.46 15.76
N VAL A 73 -7.07 -5.51 15.44
CA VAL A 73 -7.43 -4.17 14.97
C VAL A 73 -7.21 -4.14 13.47
N ARG A 74 -8.20 -3.64 12.74
CA ARG A 74 -8.07 -3.26 11.33
C ARG A 74 -8.07 -1.75 11.27
N GLN A 75 -7.15 -1.18 10.50
CA GLN A 75 -6.99 0.26 10.40
C GLN A 75 -6.83 0.66 8.94
N LEU A 76 -7.57 1.68 8.53
CA LEU A 76 -7.54 2.24 7.19
C LEU A 76 -6.95 3.64 7.26
N PHE A 77 -6.09 3.97 6.30
CA PHE A 77 -5.53 5.30 6.12
C PHE A 77 -5.92 5.87 4.76
N PHE A 78 -6.11 7.18 4.72
CA PHE A 78 -6.48 7.94 3.54
C PHE A 78 -6.09 9.42 3.74
N PHE A 79 -6.31 10.24 2.72
CA PHE A 79 -6.28 11.70 2.83
C PHE A 79 -7.71 12.24 2.90
N ASP A 80 -7.95 13.18 3.81
CA ASP A 80 -9.23 13.88 3.90
C ASP A 80 -9.38 15.00 2.85
N GLY A 81 -10.53 15.66 2.81
CA GLY A 81 -10.84 16.74 1.87
C GLY A 81 -9.89 17.95 1.92
N ILE A 82 -9.05 18.10 2.95
CA ILE A 82 -8.01 19.14 3.06
C ILE A 82 -6.59 18.59 2.82
N GLY A 83 -6.46 17.30 2.52
CA GLY A 83 -5.21 16.63 2.20
C GLY A 83 -4.40 16.20 3.43
N LEU A 84 -4.98 16.12 4.62
CA LEU A 84 -4.30 15.58 5.79
C LEU A 84 -4.38 14.05 5.81
N VAL A 85 -3.31 13.41 6.30
CA VAL A 85 -3.29 11.98 6.59
C VAL A 85 -4.27 11.68 7.72
N THR A 86 -5.30 10.91 7.40
CA THR A 86 -6.43 10.60 8.27
C THR A 86 -6.59 9.09 8.37
N THR A 87 -7.11 8.62 9.51
CA THR A 87 -7.31 7.20 9.76
C THR A 87 -8.60 6.91 10.51
N VAL A 88 -9.11 5.71 10.30
CA VAL A 88 -10.19 5.07 11.05
C VAL A 88 -9.77 3.65 11.40
N ASN A 89 -10.27 3.13 12.52
CA ASN A 89 -10.00 1.76 12.92
C ASN A 89 -11.25 1.05 13.42
N THR A 90 -11.20 -0.27 13.42
CA THR A 90 -12.23 -1.12 14.00
C THR A 90 -11.61 -2.35 14.62
N THR A 91 -12.29 -2.93 15.60
CA THR A 91 -12.00 -4.27 16.13
C THR A 91 -13.06 -5.25 15.65
N SER A 92 -12.77 -6.55 15.71
CA SER A 92 -13.71 -7.60 15.32
C SER A 92 -15.04 -7.47 16.08
N GLY A 93 -16.12 -7.13 15.35
CA GLY A 93 -17.47 -6.98 15.90
C GLY A 93 -17.85 -5.58 16.40
N SER A 94 -16.98 -4.58 16.25
CA SER A 94 -17.28 -3.18 16.56
C SER A 94 -17.59 -2.37 15.30
N ASN A 95 -18.19 -1.20 15.48
CA ASN A 95 -18.27 -0.20 14.42
C ASN A 95 -16.90 0.43 14.20
N TRP A 96 -16.69 0.96 12.99
CA TRP A 96 -15.56 1.84 12.69
C TRP A 96 -15.56 3.07 13.58
N SER A 97 -14.37 3.50 13.99
CA SER A 97 -14.17 4.74 14.74
C SER A 97 -14.50 5.96 13.88
N GLU A 98 -14.78 7.09 14.55
CA GLU A 98 -14.75 8.39 13.86
C GLU A 98 -13.35 8.65 13.27
N PRO A 99 -13.26 9.30 12.10
CA PRO A 99 -11.99 9.71 11.52
C PRO A 99 -11.20 10.65 12.42
N TYR A 100 -9.87 10.45 12.47
CA TYR A 100 -8.97 11.40 13.12
C TYR A 100 -7.66 11.54 12.34
N HIS A 101 -7.05 12.72 12.45
CA HIS A 101 -5.78 13.00 11.78
C HIS A 101 -4.65 12.27 12.50
N VAL A 102 -3.79 11.62 11.73
CA VAL A 102 -2.56 10.99 12.22
C VAL A 102 -1.66 12.04 12.88
N LEU A 103 -1.48 13.18 12.20
CA LEU A 103 -0.78 14.35 12.70
C LEU A 103 -1.43 15.62 12.14
N PRO A 104 -1.45 16.75 12.88
CA PRO A 104 -2.09 17.99 12.44
C PRO A 104 -1.43 18.65 11.22
N ASN A 105 -0.20 18.25 10.88
CA ASN A 105 0.61 18.82 9.80
C ASN A 105 1.10 17.79 8.78
N ALA A 106 0.58 16.56 8.81
CA ALA A 106 0.90 15.54 7.82
C ALA A 106 0.08 15.77 6.53
N THR A 107 0.46 16.80 5.77
CA THR A 107 -0.26 17.21 4.55
C THR A 107 0.34 16.56 3.31
N SER A 108 -0.51 15.92 2.52
CA SER A 108 -0.15 15.27 1.28
C SER A 108 0.11 16.24 0.13
N LEU A 109 0.92 15.79 -0.82
CA LEU A 109 1.01 16.42 -2.13
C LEU A 109 -0.33 16.20 -2.86
N PRO A 110 -0.95 17.25 -3.45
CA PRO A 110 -2.18 17.08 -4.20
C PRO A 110 -2.07 16.00 -5.28
N ASN A 111 -3.09 15.15 -5.38
CA ASN A 111 -3.16 14.02 -6.33
C ASN A 111 -2.03 12.99 -6.20
N THR A 112 -1.32 12.93 -5.06
CA THR A 112 -0.35 11.87 -4.84
C THR A 112 -1.03 10.50 -4.85
N LEU A 113 -0.36 9.51 -5.44
CA LEU A 113 -0.72 8.11 -5.31
C LEU A 113 -0.02 7.44 -4.12
N ALA A 114 0.98 8.09 -3.53
CA ALA A 114 1.78 7.52 -2.46
C ALA A 114 1.03 7.52 -1.12
N LEU A 115 0.53 6.35 -0.75
CA LEU A 115 0.13 6.01 0.60
C LEU A 115 0.29 4.51 0.83
N ALA A 116 1.12 4.11 1.80
CA ALA A 116 1.26 2.71 2.20
C ALA A 116 1.51 2.61 3.69
N ALA A 117 1.02 1.54 4.31
CA ALA A 117 1.22 1.30 5.73
C ALA A 117 1.54 -0.16 6.01
N ILE A 118 2.30 -0.37 7.09
CA ILE A 118 2.54 -1.67 7.71
C ILE A 118 2.43 -1.53 9.22
N ALA A 119 2.07 -2.62 9.89
CA ALA A 119 2.15 -2.70 11.32
C ALA A 119 2.54 -4.10 11.75
N ASP A 120 3.14 -4.16 12.93
CA ASP A 120 3.41 -5.41 13.62
C ASP A 120 3.51 -5.16 15.12
N THR A 121 3.40 -6.24 15.89
CA THR A 121 3.42 -6.26 17.34
C THR A 121 4.50 -7.22 17.86
N GLN A 122 5.58 -7.39 17.10
CA GLN A 122 6.68 -8.27 17.49
C GLN A 122 7.45 -7.66 18.67
N ASP A 123 7.81 -8.49 19.65
CA ASP A 123 8.69 -8.07 20.76
C ASP A 123 10.12 -7.75 20.28
N ILE A 124 10.54 -8.45 19.22
CA ILE A 124 11.86 -8.34 18.61
C ILE A 124 11.61 -8.02 17.13
N GLY A 125 11.54 -6.74 16.77
CA GLY A 125 11.15 -6.29 15.43
C GLY A 125 10.42 -4.96 15.44
N LEU A 126 9.52 -4.77 14.46
CA LEU A 126 8.57 -3.67 14.49
C LEU A 126 7.53 -3.95 15.58
N ASN A 127 7.39 -3.02 16.53
CA ASN A 127 6.32 -3.02 17.52
C ASN A 127 5.56 -1.69 17.43
N GLY A 128 4.74 -1.56 16.39
CA GLY A 128 4.17 -0.29 16.00
C GLY A 128 3.60 -0.27 14.60
N ILE A 129 3.31 0.95 14.15
CA ILE A 129 2.80 1.24 12.79
C ILE A 129 3.84 2.09 12.08
N ARG A 130 4.05 1.85 10.79
CA ARG A 130 4.75 2.75 9.86
C ARG A 130 3.82 3.10 8.70
N LEU A 131 3.81 4.38 8.33
CA LEU A 131 2.97 4.93 7.29
C LEU A 131 3.81 5.81 6.39
N TYR A 132 3.79 5.56 5.10
CA TYR A 132 4.52 6.28 4.08
C TYR A 132 3.56 7.05 3.21
N TYR A 133 3.83 8.33 2.98
CA TYR A 133 2.97 9.16 2.14
C TYR A 133 3.75 10.17 1.32
N GLY A 134 3.19 10.58 0.19
CA GLY A 134 3.72 11.68 -0.62
C GLY A 134 3.50 13.02 0.09
N LYS A 135 4.51 13.52 0.80
CA LYS A 135 4.46 14.80 1.53
C LYS A 135 4.55 15.97 0.56
N ARG A 136 3.71 16.98 0.77
CA ARG A 136 3.85 18.28 0.10
C ARG A 136 5.13 18.98 0.55
N GLY A 137 5.99 19.35 -0.40
CA GLY A 137 7.16 20.18 -0.09
C GLY A 137 6.73 21.52 0.49
N THR A 138 7.29 21.92 1.64
CA THR A 138 7.12 23.27 2.16
C THR A 138 8.21 24.18 1.61
N HIS A 139 7.95 25.49 1.57
CA HIS A 139 8.93 26.49 1.08
C HIS A 139 10.24 26.48 1.88
N PHE A 140 10.27 25.89 3.08
CA PHE A 140 11.45 25.76 3.94
C PHE A 140 12.20 24.44 3.79
N ASP A 141 11.62 23.42 3.14
CA ASP A 141 12.30 22.14 2.83
C ASP A 141 13.30 22.27 1.66
N VAL A 142 13.38 23.46 1.04
CA VAL A 142 14.15 23.74 -0.18
C VAL A 142 15.66 23.59 0.01
N PHE A 143 16.19 23.73 1.23
CA PHE A 143 17.63 23.66 1.49
C PHE A 143 18.24 22.25 1.31
N ALA A 144 17.45 21.18 1.26
CA ALA A 144 17.92 19.83 0.93
C ALA A 144 17.62 19.41 -0.54
N ALA A 145 16.82 20.20 -1.26
CA ALA A 145 16.45 19.97 -2.67
C ALA A 145 17.21 20.89 -3.66
N ASP A 146 18.11 21.74 -3.16
CA ASP A 146 18.73 22.87 -3.88
C ASP A 146 19.87 22.50 -4.85
N LEU A 147 19.71 21.41 -5.60
CA LEU A 147 20.44 21.19 -6.85
C LEU A 147 19.51 20.82 -8.02
N SER A 148 18.19 20.73 -7.83
CA SER A 148 17.23 20.40 -8.89
C SER A 148 16.02 21.34 -9.03
N GLY A 149 15.88 22.36 -8.16
CA GLY A 149 14.79 23.34 -8.24
C GLY A 149 13.38 22.76 -8.05
N SER A 150 13.27 21.59 -7.41
CA SER A 150 12.04 20.82 -7.32
C SER A 150 11.23 21.18 -6.07
N THR A 151 10.05 21.77 -6.26
CA THR A 151 8.98 21.91 -5.24
C THR A 151 8.18 20.62 -5.06
N SER A 152 8.67 19.49 -5.57
CA SER A 152 7.83 18.33 -5.89
C SER A 152 7.37 17.54 -4.68
N GLY A 153 7.89 17.81 -3.48
CA GLY A 153 7.67 16.98 -2.29
C GLY A 153 8.59 15.75 -2.27
N VAL A 154 8.40 14.89 -1.27
CA VAL A 154 9.12 13.62 -1.10
C VAL A 154 8.22 12.62 -0.38
N ILE A 155 8.58 11.33 -0.39
CA ILE A 155 7.98 10.34 0.49
C ILE A 155 8.46 10.59 1.93
N GLN A 156 7.52 10.62 2.87
CA GLN A 156 7.73 10.80 4.31
C GLN A 156 7.19 9.57 5.07
N GLU A 157 7.97 9.06 6.01
CA GLU A 157 7.56 8.07 7.02
C GLU A 157 6.96 8.80 8.22
N LEU A 158 5.81 8.33 8.68
CA LEU A 158 5.23 8.57 9.99
C LEU A 158 5.22 7.24 10.75
N GLY A 159 5.24 7.30 12.08
CA GLY A 159 5.18 6.07 12.86
C GLY A 159 4.66 6.24 14.27
N VAL A 160 4.15 5.15 14.81
CA VAL A 160 3.78 4.97 16.22
C VAL A 160 4.55 3.75 16.72
N ASP A 161 5.08 3.82 17.93
CA ASP A 161 5.65 2.66 18.62
C ASP A 161 4.71 2.28 19.78
N PHE A 162 4.24 1.03 19.82
CA PHE A 162 3.24 0.62 20.83
C PHE A 162 3.85 0.43 22.22
N LEU A 163 5.17 0.31 22.32
CA LEU A 163 5.90 0.19 23.60
C LEU A 163 6.38 1.55 24.15
N GLU A 164 5.97 2.67 23.55
CA GLU A 164 6.37 3.99 24.02
C GLU A 164 5.85 4.25 25.46
N GLN A 165 6.76 4.62 26.37
CA GLN A 165 6.48 4.73 27.81
C GLN A 165 5.55 5.88 28.22
N THR A 166 5.14 6.73 27.27
CA THR A 166 4.36 7.95 27.52
C THR A 166 2.88 7.69 27.83
N GLY A 167 2.45 6.43 27.87
CA GLY A 167 1.14 6.00 28.36
C GLY A 167 0.04 5.96 27.29
N LEU A 168 0.25 6.61 26.14
CA LEU A 168 -0.58 6.47 24.93
C LEU A 168 0.31 6.52 23.69
N PRO A 169 0.13 5.61 22.71
CA PRO A 169 0.91 5.64 21.47
C PRO A 169 0.69 6.97 20.74
N PHE A 170 1.76 7.71 20.46
CA PHE A 170 1.72 9.00 19.76
C PHE A 170 2.36 8.87 18.38
N TRP A 171 1.80 9.57 17.39
CA TRP A 171 2.36 9.59 16.04
C TRP A 171 3.56 10.52 15.96
N HIS A 172 4.63 10.06 15.34
CA HIS A 172 5.85 10.83 15.12
C HIS A 172 6.11 11.01 13.63
N THR A 173 6.69 12.16 13.29
CA THR A 173 7.35 12.32 11.99
C THR A 173 8.70 11.62 12.04
N MET A 174 8.94 10.69 11.12
CA MET A 174 10.14 9.87 11.08
C MET A 174 10.99 10.26 9.85
N THR A 175 11.39 9.28 9.04
CA THR A 175 12.34 9.44 7.94
C THR A 175 11.75 10.15 6.72
N LEU A 176 12.54 11.03 6.12
CA LEU A 176 12.32 11.54 4.76
C LEU A 176 13.14 10.70 3.78
N PHE A 177 12.57 10.35 2.62
CA PHE A 177 13.28 9.62 1.57
C PHE A 177 13.67 10.57 0.43
N PRO A 178 14.92 11.08 0.38
CA PRO A 178 15.33 12.01 -0.67
C PRO A 178 15.27 11.35 -2.04
N GLN A 179 15.02 12.15 -3.08
CA GLN A 179 14.91 11.70 -4.48
C GLN A 179 13.80 10.68 -4.75
N SER A 180 12.90 10.44 -3.81
CA SER A 180 11.66 9.71 -4.07
C SER A 180 10.69 10.58 -4.87
N ASP A 181 9.93 9.97 -5.78
CA ASP A 181 8.88 10.65 -6.53
C ASP A 181 7.54 10.53 -5.78
N PRO A 182 7.08 11.58 -5.09
CA PRO A 182 5.81 11.55 -4.36
C PRO A 182 4.58 11.61 -5.28
N SER A 183 4.73 11.73 -6.59
CA SER A 183 3.59 11.69 -7.53
C SER A 183 3.24 10.27 -7.99
N THR A 184 4.11 9.30 -7.72
CA THR A 184 3.91 7.86 -7.96
C THR A 184 3.47 7.16 -6.66
N GLY A 185 2.95 5.94 -6.76
CA GLY A 185 2.66 5.10 -5.61
C GLY A 185 3.89 4.82 -4.73
N VAL A 186 3.62 4.35 -3.52
CA VAL A 186 4.62 3.79 -2.60
C VAL A 186 4.03 2.49 -2.08
N ALA A 187 4.86 1.48 -1.88
CA ALA A 187 4.44 0.25 -1.24
C ALA A 187 5.41 -0.14 -0.15
N CYS A 188 4.95 -0.87 0.85
CA CYS A 188 5.80 -1.41 1.89
C CYS A 188 5.35 -2.79 2.32
N VAL A 189 6.31 -3.61 2.74
CA VAL A 189 6.09 -4.94 3.29
C VAL A 189 7.03 -5.15 4.47
N LEU A 190 6.63 -6.05 5.38
CA LEU A 190 7.46 -6.47 6.49
C LEU A 190 7.77 -7.96 6.36
N VAL A 191 9.05 -8.30 6.26
CA VAL A 191 9.53 -9.69 6.21
C VAL A 191 10.36 -9.94 7.46
N ASN A 192 9.86 -10.80 8.34
CA ASN A 192 10.42 -10.99 9.68
C ASN A 192 10.55 -9.65 10.43
N THR A 193 11.77 -9.17 10.59
CA THR A 193 12.15 -7.94 11.30
C THR A 193 12.61 -6.83 10.35
N THR A 194 12.53 -7.07 9.04
CA THR A 194 13.00 -6.15 8.01
C THR A 194 11.83 -5.55 7.26
N ASN A 195 11.78 -4.23 7.27
CA ASN A 195 10.78 -3.42 6.59
C ASN A 195 11.36 -2.97 5.26
N HIS A 196 10.66 -3.28 4.17
CA HIS A 196 11.01 -2.89 2.82
C HIS A 196 10.02 -1.83 2.32
N VAL A 197 10.54 -0.79 1.67
CA VAL A 197 9.75 0.28 1.06
C VAL A 197 10.17 0.45 -0.39
N TYR A 198 9.18 0.39 -1.27
CA TYR A 198 9.31 0.46 -2.71
C TYR A 198 8.75 1.79 -3.19
N MET A 199 9.56 2.54 -3.91
CA MET A 199 9.19 3.87 -4.41
C MET A 199 9.90 4.14 -5.73
N ARG A 200 9.35 5.02 -6.56
CA ARG A 200 10.03 5.49 -7.77
C ARG A 200 11.11 6.51 -7.43
N ASN A 201 12.28 6.39 -8.03
CA ASN A 201 13.29 7.43 -7.99
C ASN A 201 12.91 8.56 -8.96
N LEU A 202 12.86 9.79 -8.46
CA LEU A 202 12.44 10.98 -9.20
C LEU A 202 13.32 11.27 -10.42
N SER A 203 14.63 11.06 -10.29
CA SER A 203 15.62 11.43 -11.31
C SER A 203 15.87 10.33 -12.33
N THR A 204 15.90 9.07 -11.89
CA THR A 204 16.25 7.92 -12.75
C THR A 204 15.04 7.13 -13.22
N SER A 205 13.86 7.36 -12.65
CA SER A 205 12.62 6.61 -12.91
C SER A 205 12.64 5.14 -12.48
N VAL A 206 13.77 4.62 -11.95
CA VAL A 206 13.83 3.23 -11.49
C VAL A 206 12.96 3.03 -10.26
N LEU A 207 12.43 1.83 -10.09
CA LEU A 207 11.93 1.40 -8.80
C LEU A 207 13.15 1.25 -7.87
N GLN A 208 13.13 1.89 -6.72
CA GLN A 208 14.15 1.75 -5.69
C GLN A 208 13.53 1.12 -4.44
N GLN A 209 14.27 0.18 -3.85
CA GLN A 209 13.95 -0.42 -2.58
C GLN A 209 14.84 0.20 -1.50
N TRP A 210 14.19 0.57 -0.40
CA TRP A 210 14.80 0.96 0.85
C TRP A 210 14.46 -0.08 1.91
N GLN A 211 15.40 -0.40 2.78
CA GLN A 211 15.14 -1.30 3.91
C GLN A 211 15.70 -0.80 5.23
N ARG A 212 15.04 -1.25 6.29
CA ARG A 212 15.47 -1.13 7.67
C ARG A 212 15.21 -2.43 8.39
N ASP A 213 16.21 -2.96 9.07
CA ASP A 213 16.09 -4.14 9.93
C ASP A 213 16.10 -3.67 11.38
N TYR A 214 15.02 -3.96 12.12
CA TYR A 214 14.85 -3.51 13.50
C TYR A 214 15.73 -4.28 14.50
N THR A 215 16.37 -5.37 14.06
CA THR A 215 17.17 -6.27 14.91
C THR A 215 18.65 -6.28 14.56
N ASN A 216 19.01 -5.89 13.34
CA ASN A 216 20.40 -5.79 12.91
C ASN A 216 20.93 -4.36 13.11
N PRO A 217 21.89 -4.13 14.03
CA PRO A 217 22.43 -2.79 14.27
C PRO A 217 23.10 -2.16 13.04
N ASP A 218 23.66 -2.97 12.14
CA ASP A 218 24.29 -2.48 10.90
C ASP A 218 23.26 -2.01 9.86
N MET A 219 21.98 -2.34 10.08
CA MET A 219 20.83 -2.00 9.23
C MET A 219 19.72 -1.30 10.03
N ALA A 220 20.07 -0.75 11.19
CA ALA A 220 19.14 -0.02 12.04
C ALA A 220 18.66 1.31 11.42
N SER A 221 19.42 1.83 10.44
CA SER A 221 19.05 2.97 9.60
C SER A 221 18.55 2.51 8.23
N TRP A 222 17.75 3.36 7.61
CA TRP A 222 17.27 3.16 6.24
C TRP A 222 18.43 3.11 5.24
N GLN A 223 18.45 2.08 4.41
CA GLN A 223 19.46 1.87 3.37
C GLN A 223 18.79 1.55 2.04
N SER A 224 19.19 2.22 0.96
CA SER A 224 18.83 1.78 -0.39
C SER A 224 19.67 0.55 -0.76
N ARG A 225 19.03 -0.50 -1.28
CA ARG A 225 19.71 -1.77 -1.58
C ARG A 225 19.53 -2.25 -3.00
N ALA A 226 18.30 -2.22 -3.51
CA ALA A 226 17.99 -2.73 -4.83
C ALA A 226 17.31 -1.68 -5.69
N THR A 227 17.56 -1.76 -7.00
CA THR A 227 16.86 -0.95 -8.01
C THR A 227 16.52 -1.81 -9.20
N THR A 228 15.47 -1.45 -9.93
CA THR A 228 15.21 -2.06 -11.24
C THR A 228 16.17 -1.52 -12.30
N PRO A 229 16.47 -2.31 -13.35
CA PRO A 229 17.18 -1.78 -14.49
C PRO A 229 16.36 -0.67 -15.18
N PRO A 230 16.97 0.31 -15.87
CA PRO A 230 16.25 1.46 -16.42
C PRO A 230 15.08 1.12 -17.35
N ASN A 231 15.15 0.00 -18.09
CA ASN A 231 14.07 -0.46 -18.97
C ASN A 231 12.86 -1.05 -18.23
N GLU A 232 13.03 -1.41 -16.96
CA GLU A 232 11.98 -1.82 -16.02
C GLU A 232 11.68 -0.69 -15.01
N GLY A 233 11.96 0.54 -15.40
CA GLY A 233 11.62 1.72 -14.61
C GLY A 233 10.10 1.89 -14.48
N ILE A 234 9.69 2.72 -13.54
CA ILE A 234 8.29 3.06 -13.28
C ILE A 234 7.93 4.32 -14.08
N VAL A 235 6.78 4.30 -14.76
CA VAL A 235 6.24 5.51 -15.40
C VAL A 235 5.74 6.50 -14.33
N LYS A 236 5.96 7.80 -14.54
CA LYS A 236 5.51 8.82 -13.59
C LYS A 236 3.99 8.77 -13.44
N GLY A 237 3.49 8.81 -12.21
CA GLY A 237 2.06 8.69 -11.92
C GLY A 237 1.51 7.26 -12.01
N ALA A 238 2.39 6.25 -12.10
CA ALA A 238 2.02 4.86 -11.83
C ALA A 238 1.73 4.66 -10.34
N ASP A 239 0.93 3.65 -10.02
CA ASP A 239 0.82 3.16 -8.65
C ASP A 239 1.85 2.06 -8.37
N ILE A 240 2.07 1.75 -7.09
CA ILE A 240 2.92 0.65 -6.65
C ILE A 240 2.17 -0.11 -5.56
N ALA A 241 2.04 -1.41 -5.72
CA ALA A 241 1.57 -2.31 -4.66
C ALA A 241 2.64 -3.36 -4.38
N ALA A 242 2.74 -3.80 -3.13
CA ALA A 242 3.62 -4.90 -2.78
C ALA A 242 2.99 -5.78 -1.71
N THR A 243 3.31 -7.06 -1.76
CA THR A 243 3.01 -8.02 -0.70
C THR A 243 4.16 -9.00 -0.56
N THR A 244 4.21 -9.75 0.54
CA THR A 244 5.26 -10.75 0.77
C THR A 244 4.64 -12.10 1.09
N ASP A 245 5.33 -13.18 0.71
CA ASP A 245 4.98 -14.54 1.15
C ASP A 245 5.30 -14.78 2.63
N SER A 246 5.76 -13.74 3.35
CA SER A 246 6.17 -13.77 4.76
C SER A 246 7.36 -14.67 5.05
N VAL A 247 8.04 -15.18 4.00
CA VAL A 247 9.19 -16.07 4.13
C VAL A 247 10.44 -15.39 3.59
N SER A 248 10.43 -15.03 2.30
CA SER A 248 11.64 -14.53 1.65
C SER A 248 11.40 -13.74 0.37
N THR A 249 10.16 -13.68 -0.13
CA THR A 249 9.89 -13.11 -1.45
C THR A 249 8.86 -12.01 -1.37
N ASP A 250 9.23 -10.84 -1.87
CA ASP A 250 8.27 -9.77 -2.10
C ASP A 250 7.79 -9.80 -3.55
N TYR A 251 6.50 -9.58 -3.73
CA TYR A 251 5.81 -9.45 -5.01
C TYR A 251 5.47 -7.99 -5.17
N ILE A 252 6.01 -7.36 -6.22
CA ILE A 252 5.91 -5.92 -6.44
C ILE A 252 5.19 -5.68 -7.76
N PHE A 253 4.10 -4.94 -7.72
CA PHE A 253 3.23 -4.63 -8.85
C PHE A 253 3.31 -3.14 -9.16
N TYR A 254 3.54 -2.78 -10.42
CA TYR A 254 3.60 -1.38 -10.86
C TYR A 254 3.39 -1.28 -12.37
N GLN A 255 3.10 -0.07 -12.87
CA GLN A 255 3.17 0.19 -14.31
C GLN A 255 4.59 0.63 -14.73
N ASN A 256 5.20 -0.08 -15.66
CA ASN A 256 6.54 0.24 -16.15
C ASN A 256 6.55 1.41 -17.15
N ILE A 257 7.73 1.85 -17.61
CA ILE A 257 7.88 2.94 -18.60
C ILE A 257 7.21 2.67 -19.96
N ASN A 258 6.84 1.42 -20.25
CA ASN A 258 6.09 1.03 -21.45
C ASN A 258 4.58 1.00 -21.21
N ASN A 259 4.11 1.48 -20.05
CA ASN A 259 2.71 1.44 -19.60
C ASN A 259 2.13 0.03 -19.50
N GLN A 260 2.95 -0.96 -19.18
CA GLN A 260 2.50 -2.32 -18.91
C GLN A 260 2.47 -2.55 -17.40
N THR A 261 1.44 -3.25 -16.91
CA THR A 261 1.45 -3.71 -15.51
C THR A 261 2.44 -4.86 -15.39
N VAL A 262 3.43 -4.70 -14.53
CA VAL A 262 4.51 -5.66 -14.32
C VAL A 262 4.46 -6.17 -12.89
N ARG A 263 4.69 -7.47 -12.72
CA ARG A 263 5.09 -8.08 -11.45
C ARG A 263 6.59 -8.32 -11.47
N ALA A 264 7.30 -7.72 -10.51
CA ALA A 264 8.69 -8.02 -10.18
C ALA A 264 8.77 -8.76 -8.83
N LEU A 265 9.86 -9.50 -8.62
CA LEU A 265 10.16 -10.19 -7.37
C LEU A 265 11.44 -9.67 -6.72
N TYR A 266 11.44 -9.56 -5.39
CA TYR A 266 12.64 -9.28 -4.60
C TYR A 266 12.98 -10.48 -3.72
N TYR A 267 14.24 -10.95 -3.81
CA TYR A 267 14.77 -12.11 -3.10
C TYR A 267 15.87 -11.75 -2.09
N GLY A 268 15.83 -10.55 -1.50
CA GLY A 268 16.79 -10.10 -0.48
C GLY A 268 18.04 -9.40 -1.00
N GLU A 269 18.28 -9.40 -2.32
CA GLU A 269 19.42 -8.69 -2.92
C GLU A 269 19.04 -7.85 -4.13
N ASN A 270 18.26 -8.42 -5.07
CA ASN A 270 17.94 -7.79 -6.34
C ASN A 270 16.43 -7.84 -6.62
N ILE A 271 15.93 -6.81 -7.31
CA ILE A 271 14.59 -6.82 -7.91
C ILE A 271 14.73 -7.43 -9.30
N THR A 272 14.09 -8.58 -9.52
CA THR A 272 14.26 -9.42 -10.71
C THR A 272 12.94 -10.07 -11.11
N ASP A 273 12.98 -11.00 -12.06
CA ASP A 273 11.83 -11.78 -12.51
C ASP A 273 10.61 -10.91 -12.90
N PHE A 274 10.79 -10.13 -13.95
CA PHE A 274 9.77 -9.21 -14.47
C PHE A 274 8.79 -9.97 -15.38
N VAL A 275 7.50 -9.97 -15.02
CA VAL A 275 6.42 -10.57 -15.83
C VAL A 275 5.39 -9.50 -16.14
N SER A 276 5.15 -9.29 -17.44
CA SER A 276 4.17 -8.32 -17.97
C SER A 276 2.89 -8.95 -18.52
N ASP A 277 2.83 -10.28 -18.63
CA ASP A 277 1.67 -11.00 -19.19
C ASP A 277 0.60 -11.24 -18.11
N LEU A 278 0.20 -10.16 -17.44
CA LEU A 278 -0.80 -10.15 -16.37
C LEU A 278 -2.14 -9.69 -16.96
N ASP A 279 -2.73 -10.52 -17.84
CA ASP A 279 -3.90 -10.16 -18.67
C ASP A 279 -5.03 -9.44 -17.90
N LEU A 280 -5.35 -9.91 -16.69
CA LEU A 280 -6.38 -9.30 -15.84
C LEU A 280 -5.99 -7.94 -15.23
N LEU A 281 -4.70 -7.67 -15.06
CA LEU A 281 -4.21 -6.40 -14.51
C LEU A 281 -3.77 -5.40 -15.59
N ASN A 282 -3.53 -5.86 -16.82
CA ASN A 282 -3.15 -5.02 -17.96
C ASN A 282 -4.29 -4.14 -18.50
N VAL A 283 -5.51 -4.33 -17.99
CA VAL A 283 -6.64 -3.43 -18.27
C VAL A 283 -6.64 -2.18 -17.40
N ALA A 284 -5.74 -2.06 -16.43
CA ALA A 284 -5.54 -0.84 -15.67
C ALA A 284 -4.68 0.15 -16.48
N SER A 285 -5.19 1.38 -16.64
CA SER A 285 -4.43 2.47 -17.28
C SER A 285 -3.57 3.21 -16.27
N LEU A 286 -2.69 4.11 -16.74
CA LEU A 286 -1.92 5.00 -15.86
C LEU A 286 -2.84 5.78 -14.90
N GLY A 287 -2.45 5.87 -13.63
CA GLY A 287 -3.22 6.55 -12.57
C GLY A 287 -4.26 5.66 -11.86
N TYR A 288 -4.54 4.46 -12.39
CA TYR A 288 -5.37 3.48 -11.68
C TYR A 288 -4.59 2.86 -10.54
N LYS A 289 -5.29 2.65 -9.42
CA LYS A 289 -4.69 2.14 -8.20
C LYS A 289 -4.41 0.64 -8.30
N LEU A 290 -3.35 0.25 -7.60
CA LEU A 290 -2.98 -1.13 -7.37
C LEU A 290 -2.98 -1.37 -5.86
N SER A 291 -3.51 -2.50 -5.43
CA SER A 291 -3.32 -2.97 -4.06
C SER A 291 -2.98 -4.45 -4.07
N ALA A 292 -2.22 -4.91 -3.08
CA ALA A 292 -1.81 -6.30 -3.00
C ALA A 292 -1.81 -6.79 -1.56
N THR A 293 -2.16 -8.07 -1.38
CA THR A 293 -1.99 -8.79 -0.11
C THR A 293 -1.62 -10.23 -0.41
N TRP A 294 -1.07 -10.94 0.57
CA TRP A 294 -0.80 -12.36 0.46
C TRP A 294 -2.04 -13.14 0.91
N SER A 295 -2.49 -14.07 0.08
CA SER A 295 -3.58 -14.99 0.45
C SER A 295 -3.03 -16.12 1.31
N LEU A 296 -3.63 -16.30 2.48
CA LEU A 296 -3.40 -17.44 3.36
C LEU A 296 -4.54 -18.44 3.15
N GLY A 297 -4.22 -19.70 2.85
CA GLY A 297 -5.26 -20.72 2.66
C GLY A 297 -4.95 -21.81 1.65
N SER A 298 -6.00 -22.31 0.99
CA SER A 298 -5.94 -23.39 -0.01
C SER A 298 -5.27 -22.97 -1.32
N SER A 299 -5.31 -21.68 -1.66
CA SER A 299 -4.59 -21.10 -2.80
C SER A 299 -3.59 -20.06 -2.33
N LEU A 300 -2.31 -20.45 -2.31
CA LEU A 300 -1.19 -19.62 -1.86
C LEU A 300 -0.70 -18.74 -3.01
N GLY A 301 -0.77 -17.42 -2.83
CA GLY A 301 -0.26 -16.47 -3.81
C GLY A 301 -0.52 -15.02 -3.44
N ALA A 302 0.07 -14.14 -4.24
CA ALA A 302 -0.19 -12.72 -4.15
C ALA A 302 -1.55 -12.41 -4.79
N VAL A 303 -2.42 -11.76 -4.05
CA VAL A 303 -3.68 -11.22 -4.56
C VAL A 303 -3.44 -9.78 -4.91
N ALA A 304 -3.65 -9.41 -6.17
CA ALA A 304 -3.61 -8.03 -6.63
C ALA A 304 -5.03 -7.56 -6.98
N LEU A 305 -5.32 -6.30 -6.65
CA LEU A 305 -6.58 -5.63 -6.94
C LEU A 305 -6.30 -4.38 -7.78
N THR A 306 -7.10 -4.18 -8.81
CA THR A 306 -7.18 -2.94 -9.58
C THR A 306 -8.60 -2.68 -10.06
N GLN A 307 -8.81 -1.57 -10.76
CA GLN A 307 -10.10 -1.22 -11.36
C GLN A 307 -10.00 -1.35 -12.89
N ASN A 308 -11.06 -1.81 -13.54
CA ASN A 308 -11.11 -1.96 -14.99
C ASN A 308 -11.21 -0.58 -15.66
N SER A 309 -10.21 -0.17 -16.45
CA SER A 309 -10.26 1.16 -17.09
C SER A 309 -11.32 1.31 -18.19
N THR A 310 -11.82 0.19 -18.73
CA THR A 310 -12.90 0.19 -19.73
C THR A 310 -14.29 0.15 -19.08
N ASN A 311 -14.37 -0.34 -17.84
CA ASN A 311 -15.58 -0.39 -17.04
C ASN A 311 -15.26 0.02 -15.60
N PRO A 312 -15.11 1.32 -15.30
CA PRO A 312 -14.57 1.77 -14.02
C PRO A 312 -15.39 1.38 -12.77
N THR A 313 -16.63 0.92 -12.90
CA THR A 313 -17.38 0.37 -11.74
C THR A 313 -16.96 -1.05 -11.37
N GLU A 314 -16.09 -1.68 -12.16
CA GLU A 314 -15.62 -3.05 -11.98
C GLU A 314 -14.23 -3.08 -11.33
N LEU A 315 -14.14 -3.78 -10.20
CA LEU A 315 -12.93 -4.15 -9.50
C LEU A 315 -12.47 -5.53 -9.98
N LEU A 316 -11.16 -5.67 -10.21
CA LEU A 316 -10.52 -6.86 -10.75
C LEU A 316 -9.54 -7.42 -9.74
N TYR A 317 -9.71 -8.70 -9.42
CA TYR A 317 -8.86 -9.43 -8.51
C TYR A 317 -8.08 -10.48 -9.30
N ALA A 318 -6.76 -10.50 -9.15
CA ALA A 318 -5.89 -11.48 -9.78
C ALA A 318 -5.09 -12.24 -8.70
N LEU A 319 -5.17 -13.57 -8.70
CA LEU A 319 -4.28 -14.42 -7.91
C LEU A 319 -3.04 -14.74 -8.75
N ILE A 320 -1.87 -14.38 -8.22
CA ILE A 320 -0.58 -14.49 -8.90
C ILE A 320 0.32 -15.40 -8.07
N THR A 321 0.72 -16.52 -8.67
CA THR A 321 1.63 -17.46 -8.03
C THR A 321 3.09 -17.06 -8.21
N ARG A 322 3.98 -17.76 -7.49
CA ARG A 322 5.43 -17.53 -7.57
C ARG A 322 5.97 -17.63 -8.99
N ASN A 323 5.39 -18.47 -9.84
CA ASN A 323 5.80 -18.62 -11.25
C ASN A 323 5.27 -17.52 -12.19
N GLY A 324 4.58 -16.50 -11.65
CA GLY A 324 4.03 -15.39 -12.42
C GLY A 324 2.79 -15.75 -13.24
N GLN A 325 2.31 -16.99 -13.15
CA GLN A 325 1.06 -17.39 -13.79
C GLN A 325 -0.12 -16.90 -12.92
N ALA A 326 -1.05 -16.18 -13.56
CA ALA A 326 -2.35 -15.92 -12.99
C ALA A 326 -3.14 -17.24 -12.98
N GLU A 327 -3.33 -17.84 -11.81
CA GLU A 327 -4.08 -19.11 -11.69
C GLU A 327 -5.59 -18.91 -11.79
N GLY A 328 -6.03 -17.67 -11.61
CA GLY A 328 -7.42 -17.27 -11.73
C GLY A 328 -7.59 -15.81 -11.37
N GLY A 329 -8.76 -15.29 -11.70
CA GLY A 329 -9.18 -14.00 -11.19
C GLY A 329 -10.68 -13.86 -11.29
N THR A 330 -11.19 -12.93 -10.49
CA THR A 330 -12.60 -12.62 -10.42
C THR A 330 -12.78 -11.13 -10.65
N SER A 331 -13.97 -10.75 -11.06
CA SER A 331 -14.36 -9.35 -11.11
C SER A 331 -15.59 -9.11 -10.26
N TYR A 332 -15.67 -7.90 -9.71
CA TYR A 332 -16.79 -7.45 -8.92
C TYR A 332 -17.23 -6.08 -9.43
N THR A 333 -18.50 -5.93 -9.77
CA THR A 333 -19.08 -4.62 -10.09
C THR A 333 -19.74 -4.07 -8.82
N GLY A 334 -19.22 -2.94 -8.34
CA GLY A 334 -19.80 -2.20 -7.22
C GLY A 334 -21.22 -1.69 -7.53
N PRO A 335 -22.01 -1.36 -6.50
CA PRO A 335 -23.30 -0.70 -6.68
C PRO A 335 -23.20 0.66 -7.40
#